data_AF-A0A7R9FUR8-F1
#
_entry.id   AF-A0A7R9FUR8-F1
#
_cell.length_a   1.000
_cell.length_b   1.000
_cell.length_c   1.000
_cell.angle_alpha   90.00
_cell.angle_beta   90.00
_cell.angle_gamma   90.00
#
_symmetry.space_group_name_H-M   'P 1'
#
loop_
_entity.id
_entity.type
_entity.pdbx_description
1 polymer ?
#
loop_
_entity_poly.entity_id
_entity_poly.type
_entity_poly.pdbx_seq_one_letter_code
_entity_poly.pdbx_strand_id
1 'polypeptide(L)' 'MLPVLWSEVQDRVMLTGRHMVRDVSCKNCDAKLGWIYEFATEENQRYKEGRVILERALVTESDGIDEHMGDD' A
#
# COMPACT_ATOMS: atom_id res chain seq x y z
N MET A 1 3.76 10.02 8.85
CA MET A 1 2.91 9.79 7.66
C MET A 1 3.86 9.38 6.52
N LEU A 2 3.82 8.12 6.07
CA LEU A 2 4.74 7.63 5.03
C LEU A 2 4.57 8.47 3.75
N PRO A 3 5.65 8.97 3.12
CA PRO A 3 5.57 9.80 1.92
C PRO A 3 5.29 8.92 0.69
N VAL A 4 4.07 8.40 0.59
CA VAL A 4 3.59 7.62 -0.55
C VAL A 4 2.57 8.41 -1.38
N LEU A 5 2.57 8.19 -2.68
CA LEU A 5 1.60 8.72 -3.64
C LEU A 5 0.64 7.60 -4.06
N TRP A 6 -0.63 7.96 -4.22
CA TRP A 6 -1.68 7.03 -4.65
C TRP A 6 -2.14 7.40 -6.05
N SER A 7 -2.29 6.41 -6.93
CA SER A 7 -2.86 6.62 -8.26
C SER A 7 -4.38 6.85 -8.21
N GLU A 8 -4.96 7.14 -9.37
CA GLU A 8 -6.40 6.99 -9.58
C GLU A 8 -6.83 5.54 -9.35
N VAL A 9 -8.12 5.35 -9.03
CA VAL A 9 -8.67 4.01 -8.84
C VAL A 9 -8.65 3.25 -10.16
N GLN A 10 -8.15 2.02 -10.11
CA GLN A 10 -8.06 1.10 -11.23
C GLN A 10 -8.91 -0.12 -10.95
N ASP A 11 -9.67 -0.57 -11.95
CA ASP A 11 -10.30 -1.88 -11.93
C ASP A 11 -9.28 -2.95 -12.30
N ARG A 12 -9.13 -3.98 -11.45
CA ARG A 12 -8.21 -5.10 -11.70
C ARG A 12 -8.89 -6.43 -11.41
N VAL A 13 -8.86 -7.31 -12.41
CA VAL A 13 -9.25 -8.72 -12.24
C VAL A 13 -8.05 -9.50 -11.71
N MET A 14 -8.26 -10.19 -10.60
CA MET A 14 -7.26 -11.03 -9.94
C MET A 14 -7.80 -12.46 -9.78
N LEU A 15 -6.98 -13.36 -9.27
CA LEU A 15 -7.38 -14.75 -8.99
C LEU A 15 -8.59 -14.86 -8.05
N THR A 16 -8.70 -13.93 -7.09
CA THR A 16 -9.80 -13.89 -6.12
C THR A 16 -10.92 -12.92 -6.54
N GLY A 17 -11.03 -12.61 -7.82
CA GLY A 17 -12.09 -11.75 -8.34
C GLY A 17 -11.69 -10.32 -8.69
N ARG A 18 -12.72 -9.49 -8.88
CA ARG A 18 -12.61 -8.12 -9.34
C ARG A 18 -12.45 -7.14 -8.16
N HIS A 19 -11.41 -6.32 -8.23
CA HIS A 19 -11.05 -5.36 -7.20
C HIS A 19 -10.85 -3.96 -7.78
N MET A 20 -11.24 -2.95 -7.02
CA MET A 20 -10.83 -1.57 -7.24
C MET A 20 -9.58 -1.31 -6.40
N VAL A 21 -8.49 -0.92 -7.04
CA VAL A 21 -7.18 -0.76 -6.40
C VAL A 21 -6.58 0.60 -6.74
N ARG A 22 -5.67 1.10 -5.91
CA ARG A 22 -4.77 2.20 -6.26
C ARG A 22 -3.33 1.72 -6.15
N ASP A 23 -2.51 2.10 -7.12
CA ASP A 23 -1.08 1.85 -7.04
C ASP A 23 -0.45 2.78 -5.99
N VAL A 24 0.52 2.25 -5.26
CA VAL A 24 1.30 2.97 -4.24
C VAL A 24 2.69 3.22 -4.80
N SER A 25 3.12 4.48 -4.84
CA SER A 25 4.45 4.85 -5.31
C SER A 25 5.22 5.65 -4.26
N CYS A 26 6.55 5.51 -4.29
CA CYS A 26 7.44 6.32 -3.46
C CYS A 26 7.42 7.78 -3.93
N LYS A 27 7.15 8.73 -3.03
CA LYS A 27 7.14 10.16 -3.38
C LYS A 27 8.50 10.71 -3.83
N ASN A 28 9.60 10.05 -3.44
CA ASN A 28 10.95 10.53 -3.69
C ASN A 28 11.54 10.05 -5.03
N CYS A 29 11.13 8.88 -5.52
CA CYS A 29 11.68 8.28 -6.73
C CYS A 29 10.63 7.78 -7.72
N ASP A 30 9.34 7.99 -7.42
CA ASP A 30 8.18 7.57 -8.21
C ASP A 30 8.08 6.06 -8.50
N ALA A 31 8.96 5.25 -7.90
CA ALA A 31 8.94 3.81 -8.02
C ALA A 31 7.63 3.27 -7.42
N LYS A 32 6.90 2.48 -8.22
CA LYS A 32 5.72 1.76 -7.76
C LYS A 32 6.13 0.70 -6.75
N LEU A 33 5.71 0.87 -5.51
CA LEU A 33 6.00 -0.05 -4.40
C LEU A 33 4.94 -1.15 -4.29
N GLY A 34 3.72 -0.92 -4.79
CA GLY A 34 2.65 -1.90 -4.69
C GLY A 34 1.26 -1.34 -4.97
N TRP A 35 0.24 -1.83 -4.26
CA TRP A 35 -1.15 -1.37 -4.38
C TRP A 35 -1.95 -1.53 -3.09
N ILE A 36 -3.01 -0.73 -2.94
CA ILE A 36 -4.04 -0.86 -1.90
C ILE A 36 -5.34 -1.34 -2.52
N TYR A 37 -6.10 -2.16 -1.79
CA TYR A 37 -7.48 -2.50 -2.16
C TYR A 37 -8.43 -1.43 -1.61
N GLU A 38 -9.09 -0.70 -2.49
CA GLU A 38 -10.15 0.25 -2.11
C GLU A 38 -11.48 -0.48 -1.89
N PHE A 39 -11.79 -1.40 -2.81
CA PHE A 39 -13.04 -2.14 -2.78
C PHE A 39 -12.87 -3.53 -3.41
N ALA A 40 -13.50 -4.54 -2.80
CA ALA A 40 -13.59 -5.88 -3.35
C ALA A 40 -15.03 -6.21 -3.71
N THR A 41 -15.26 -6.71 -4.93
CA THR A 41 -16.61 -7.05 -5.41
C THR A 41 -17.20 -8.25 -4.64
N GLU A 42 -16.35 -9.20 -4.27
CA GLU A 42 -16.77 -10.41 -3.55
C GLU A 42 -16.73 -10.19 -2.04
N GLU A 43 -17.82 -10.53 -1.35
CA GLU A 43 -17.95 -10.30 0.11
C GLU A 43 -16.84 -11.00 0.91
N ASN A 44 -16.48 -12.22 0.49
CA ASN A 44 -15.41 -13.00 1.12
C ASN A 44 -14.00 -12.39 0.94
N GLN A 45 -13.84 -11.36 0.10
CA GLN A 45 -12.57 -10.65 -0.14
C GLN A 45 -12.51 -9.29 0.57
N ARG A 46 -13.60 -8.81 1.19
CA ARG A 46 -13.65 -7.47 1.81
C ARG A 46 -12.65 -7.26 2.93
N TYR A 47 -12.13 -8.34 3.54
CA TYR A 47 -11.04 -8.26 4.53
C TYR A 47 -9.74 -7.64 3.96
N LYS A 48 -9.60 -7.59 2.62
CA LYS A 48 -8.49 -6.95 1.92
C LYS A 48 -8.67 -5.43 1.79
N GLU A 49 -9.89 -4.91 1.88
CA GLU A 49 -10.17 -3.47 1.78
C GLU A 49 -9.33 -2.69 2.81
N GLY A 50 -8.66 -1.63 2.37
CA GLY A 50 -7.71 -0.86 3.17
C GLY A 50 -6.34 -1.50 3.40
N ARG A 51 -6.10 -2.74 2.94
CA ARG A 51 -4.79 -3.40 3.05
C ARG A 51 -3.89 -3.02 1.89
N VAL A 52 -2.62 -2.74 2.20
CA VAL A 52 -1.57 -2.44 1.23
C VAL A 52 -0.73 -3.69 1.00
N ILE A 53 -0.50 -4.02 -0.27
CA ILE A 53 0.47 -5.03 -0.69
C ILE A 53 1.67 -4.27 -1.25
N LEU A 54 2.85 -4.60 -0.74
CA LEU A 54 4.11 -4.04 -1.20
C LEU A 54 4.99 -5.15 -1.80
N GLU A 55 5.75 -4.79 -2.83
CA GLU A 55 6.75 -5.67 -3.42
C GLU A 55 7.99 -5.70 -2.53
N ARG A 56 8.26 -6.86 -1.91
CA ARG A 56 9.38 -7.06 -0.98
C ARG A 56 10.75 -6.71 -1.58
N ALA A 57 10.93 -6.85 -2.90
CA ALA A 57 12.18 -6.49 -3.56
C ALA A 57 12.44 -4.98 -3.59
N LEU A 58 11.40 -4.16 -3.41
CA LEU A 58 11.45 -2.70 -3.48
C LEU A 58 11.40 -2.03 -2.10
N VAL A 59 11.25 -2.81 -1.03
CA VAL A 59 11.05 -2.30 0.33
C VAL A 59 11.98 -3.03 1.29
N THR A 60 12.68 -2.27 2.13
CA THR A 60 13.47 -2.80 3.25
C THR A 60 12.70 -2.55 4.53
N GLU A 61 12.50 -3.61 5.32
CA GLU A 61 11.92 -3.52 6.65
C GLU A 61 13.04 -3.13 7.63
N SER A 62 12.80 -2.09 8.42
CA SER A 62 13.69 -1.70 9.52
C SER A 62 12.85 -1.43 10.76
N ASP A 63 13.29 -1.94 11.90
CA ASP A 63 12.72 -1.60 13.21
C ASP A 63 12.80 -0.07 13.40
N GLY A 64 11.74 0.53 13.94
CA GLY A 64 11.46 1.97 13.86
C GLY A 64 12.57 2.91 14.37
N ILE A 65 12.39 4.21 14.11
CA ILE A 65 13.20 5.25 14.75
C ILE A 65 12.90 5.26 16.25
N ASP A 66 13.94 5.11 17.07
CA ASP A 66 13.82 5.26 18.53
C ASP A 66 13.41 6.71 18.83
N GLU A 67 12.24 6.90 19.45
CA GLU A 67 11.74 8.20 19.90
C GLU A 67 12.55 8.71 21.10
N HIS A 68 13.85 8.99 20.92
CA HIS A 68 14.62 9.73 21.91
C HIS A 68 14.14 11.18 21.94
N MET A 69 13.11 11.42 22.75
CA MET A 69 12.77 12.73 23.29
C MET A 69 13.99 13.26 24.03
N GLY A 70 14.66 14.25 23.44
CA GLY A 70 15.54 15.13 24.19
C GLY A 70 14.72 16.18 24.91
N ASP A 71 14.92 16.33 26.21
CA ASP A 71 14.75 17.59 26.93
C ASP A 71 15.83 17.62 28.03
N ASP A 72 16.81 18.52 27.85
CA ASP A 72 17.69 19.05 28.90
C ASP A 72 17.20 20.45 29.24
#